data_AF-A0A1H7WL30-F1
#
_entry.id   AF-A0A1H7WL30-F1
#
_cell.length_a   1.000
_cell.length_b   1.000
_cell.length_c   1.000
_cell.angle_alpha   90.00
_cell.angle_beta   90.00
_cell.angle_gamma   90.00
#
_symmetry.space_group_name_H-M   'P 1'
#
loop_
_entity.id
_entity.type
_entity.pdbx_description
1 polymer ?
#
loop_
_entity_poly.entity_id
_entity_poly.type
_entity_poly.pdbx_seq_one_letter_code
_entity_poly.pdbx_strand_id
1 'polypeptide(L)'
;MNISDLNELFYKKLSERISKLRKIFILSYEAVAKGTGLTGVTIKKIEESKGTSYINSIIPIINFYGINHADFFNFSKPLPSETQLRKNMIAFHKEHNSTAYEVIFEKPDLIDLIELRLLDSTLFDTWVTDKDVFAFCKKNYKISYTSIPNTLDLAVKKGFLIREPSAKPKQYKKKL
;
A
#
# COMPACT_ATOMS: atom_id res chain seq x y z
N MET A 1 25.48 -20.74 5.23
CA MET A 1 24.17 -20.18 5.59
C MET A 1 23.64 -20.98 6.75
N ASN A 2 23.52 -20.38 7.93
CA ASN A 2 23.01 -21.06 9.12
C ASN A 2 21.46 -20.99 9.16
N ILE A 3 20.83 -21.67 10.12
CA ILE A 3 19.35 -21.69 10.26
C ILE A 3 18.77 -20.28 10.49
N SER A 4 19.50 -19.41 11.20
CA SER A 4 19.10 -18.03 11.43
C SER A 4 19.04 -17.23 10.13
N ASP A 5 20.06 -17.35 9.28
CA ASP A 5 20.11 -16.66 7.98
C ASP A 5 18.96 -17.12 7.07
N LEU A 6 18.62 -18.41 7.10
CA LEU A 6 17.50 -18.97 6.35
C LEU A 6 16.16 -18.42 6.82
N ASN A 7 15.95 -18.34 8.14
CA ASN A 7 14.74 -17.78 8.73
C ASN A 7 14.60 -16.30 8.38
N GLU A 8 15.67 -15.53 8.49
CA GLU A 8 15.68 -14.10 8.14
C GLU A 8 15.31 -13.91 6.66
N LEU A 9 15.92 -14.67 5.76
CA LEU A 9 15.61 -14.62 4.33
C LEU A 9 14.15 -15.01 4.05
N PHE A 10 13.64 -16.03 4.73
CA PHE A 10 12.25 -16.45 4.61
C PHE A 10 11.29 -15.34 5.02
N TYR A 11 11.48 -14.75 6.20
CA TYR A 11 10.63 -13.67 6.69
C TYR A 11 10.72 -12.43 5.80
N LYS A 12 11.91 -12.08 5.31
CA LYS A 12 12.09 -10.97 4.38
C LYS A 12 11.25 -11.17 3.10
N LYS A 13 11.33 -12.34 2.47
CA LYS A 13 10.53 -12.65 1.26
C LYS A 13 9.03 -12.58 1.54
N LEU A 14 8.61 -13.01 2.72
CA LEU A 14 7.22 -13.01 3.14
C LEU A 14 6.70 -11.57 3.32
N SER A 15 7.43 -10.75 4.09
CA SER A 15 7.17 -9.33 4.29
C SER A 15 7.07 -8.57 2.97
N GLU A 16 8.00 -8.83 2.05
CA GLU A 16 8.00 -8.23 0.71
C GLU A 16 6.75 -8.60 -0.10
N ARG A 17 6.29 -9.87 -0.07
CA ARG A 17 5.05 -10.27 -0.76
C ARG A 17 3.83 -9.58 -0.17
N ILE A 18 3.70 -9.52 1.16
CA ILE A 18 2.58 -8.85 1.81
C ILE A 18 2.56 -7.37 1.42
N SER A 19 3.71 -6.71 1.48
CA SER A 19 3.83 -5.31 1.09
C SER A 19 3.43 -5.10 -0.37
N LYS A 20 3.86 -5.99 -1.28
CA LYS A 20 3.45 -5.93 -2.69
C LYS A 20 1.93 -6.07 -2.86
N LEU A 21 1.28 -7.00 -2.16
CA LEU A 21 -0.18 -7.17 -2.23
C LEU A 21 -0.93 -5.90 -1.80
N ARG A 22 -0.52 -5.30 -0.68
CA ARG A 22 -1.12 -4.04 -0.20
C ARG A 22 -0.94 -2.90 -1.20
N LYS A 23 0.27 -2.77 -1.75
CA LYS A 23 0.61 -1.73 -2.71
C LYS A 23 -0.09 -1.87 -4.06
N ILE A 24 -0.42 -3.09 -4.50
CA ILE A 24 -1.19 -3.33 -5.73
C ILE A 24 -2.50 -2.53 -5.70
N PHE A 25 -3.24 -2.60 -4.58
CA PHE A 25 -4.52 -1.91 -4.41
C PHE A 25 -4.42 -0.55 -3.72
N ILE A 26 -3.21 -0.04 -3.43
CA ILE A 26 -2.99 1.24 -2.75
C ILE A 26 -3.74 1.27 -1.40
N LEU A 27 -3.73 0.15 -0.68
CA LEU A 27 -4.42 0.05 0.60
C LEU A 27 -3.55 0.64 1.71
N SER A 28 -4.16 1.42 2.58
CA SER A 28 -3.56 1.82 3.85
C SER A 28 -3.45 0.60 4.78
N TYR A 29 -2.59 0.69 5.79
CA TYR A 29 -2.53 -0.34 6.83
C TYR A 29 -3.89 -0.51 7.54
N GLU A 30 -4.64 0.58 7.70
CA GLU A 30 -5.96 0.55 8.33
C GLU A 30 -7.02 -0.09 7.44
N ALA A 31 -6.93 0.06 6.12
CA ALA A 31 -7.84 -0.63 5.20
C ALA A 31 -7.65 -2.15 5.25
N VAL A 32 -6.40 -2.62 5.32
CA VAL A 32 -6.10 -4.05 5.51
C VAL A 32 -6.53 -4.51 6.91
N ALA A 33 -6.29 -3.71 7.94
CA ALA A 33 -6.71 -3.99 9.32
C ALA A 33 -8.21 -4.28 9.43
N LYS A 34 -9.06 -3.44 8.80
CA LYS A 34 -10.51 -3.65 8.74
C LYS A 34 -10.89 -5.01 8.14
N GLY A 35 -10.17 -5.45 7.10
CA GLY A 35 -10.45 -6.69 6.40
C GLY A 35 -9.89 -7.95 7.07
N THR A 36 -8.81 -7.83 7.86
CA THR A 36 -8.12 -8.98 8.47
C THR A 36 -8.39 -9.13 9.97
N GLY A 37 -8.94 -8.11 10.63
CA GLY A 37 -9.08 -8.06 12.10
C GLY A 37 -7.76 -7.85 12.84
N LEU A 38 -6.68 -7.48 12.14
CA LEU A 38 -5.39 -7.15 12.73
C LEU A 38 -5.31 -5.65 12.96
N THR A 39 -4.36 -5.17 13.78
CA THR A 39 -4.08 -3.74 13.87
C THR A 39 -3.20 -3.28 12.70
N GLY A 40 -3.35 -2.02 12.27
CA GLY A 40 -2.44 -1.43 11.27
C GLY A 40 -0.97 -1.49 11.71
N VAL A 41 -0.70 -1.37 13.01
CA VAL A 41 0.65 -1.51 13.59
C VAL A 41 1.19 -2.93 13.41
N THR A 42 0.37 -3.96 13.61
CA THR A 42 0.76 -5.36 13.38
C THR A 42 1.10 -5.59 11.91
N ILE A 43 0.27 -5.09 10.98
CA ILE A 43 0.50 -5.23 9.55
C ILE A 43 1.80 -4.51 9.13
N LYS A 44 2.02 -3.29 9.64
CA LYS A 44 3.27 -2.55 9.41
C LYS A 44 4.50 -3.32 9.92
N LYS A 45 4.43 -3.88 11.14
CA LYS A 45 5.52 -4.70 11.71
C LYS A 45 5.82 -5.96 10.87
N ILE A 46 4.77 -6.60 10.33
CA ILE A 46 4.92 -7.72 9.40
C ILE A 46 5.65 -7.27 8.14
N GLU A 47 5.25 -6.17 7.50
CA GLU A 47 5.91 -5.65 6.29
C GLU A 47 7.35 -5.18 6.53
N GLU A 48 7.67 -4.70 7.73
CA GLU A 48 9.03 -4.28 8.10
C GLU A 48 9.94 -5.43 8.56
N SER A 49 9.46 -6.68 8.53
CA SER A 49 10.16 -7.84 9.10
C SER A 49 10.59 -7.61 10.56
N LYS A 50 9.76 -6.91 11.35
CA LYS A 50 9.96 -6.69 12.79
C LYS A 50 8.97 -7.48 13.65
N GLY A 51 9.45 -8.46 14.41
CA GLY A 51 8.59 -9.34 15.23
C GLY A 51 9.05 -10.81 15.23
N THR A 52 8.59 -11.58 16.22
CA THR A 52 9.07 -12.96 16.46
C THR A 52 8.04 -14.05 16.18
N SER A 53 6.77 -13.70 15.87
CA SER A 53 5.74 -14.70 15.57
C SER A 53 4.74 -14.19 14.54
N TYR A 54 5.02 -14.47 13.26
CA TYR A 54 4.23 -13.93 12.15
C TYR A 54 3.14 -14.86 11.63
N ILE A 55 3.30 -16.18 11.79
CA ILE A 55 2.48 -17.16 11.06
C ILE A 55 0.98 -16.94 11.35
N ASN A 56 0.60 -16.77 12.61
CA ASN A 56 -0.80 -16.58 12.99
C ASN A 56 -1.40 -15.26 12.47
N SER A 57 -0.57 -14.24 12.22
CA SER A 57 -1.00 -12.95 11.67
C SER A 57 -0.92 -12.89 10.15
N ILE A 58 -0.14 -13.76 9.51
CA ILE A 58 -0.03 -13.81 8.05
C ILE A 58 -1.27 -14.46 7.43
N ILE A 59 -1.78 -15.55 8.02
CA ILE A 59 -2.92 -16.28 7.44
C ILE A 59 -4.15 -15.37 7.22
N PRO A 60 -4.58 -14.52 8.17
CA PRO A 60 -5.65 -13.56 7.92
C PRO A 60 -5.39 -12.63 6.74
N ILE A 61 -4.15 -12.19 6.54
CA ILE A 61 -3.75 -11.33 5.41
C ILE A 61 -3.86 -12.10 4.10
N ILE A 62 -3.36 -13.33 4.04
CA ILE A 62 -3.45 -14.18 2.83
C ILE A 62 -4.92 -14.41 2.45
N ASN A 63 -5.76 -14.74 3.44
CA ASN A 63 -7.19 -14.97 3.25
C ASN A 63 -7.89 -13.70 2.77
N PHE A 64 -7.57 -12.53 3.33
CA PHE A 64 -8.10 -11.25 2.86
C PHE A 64 -7.82 -11.00 1.38
N TYR A 65 -6.66 -11.41 0.87
CA TYR A 65 -6.36 -11.30 -0.56
C TYR A 65 -6.94 -12.43 -1.43
N GLY A 66 -7.65 -13.39 -0.82
CA GLY A 66 -8.22 -14.55 -1.52
C GLY A 66 -7.18 -15.43 -2.21
N ILE A 67 -5.95 -15.49 -1.68
CA ILE A 67 -4.85 -16.26 -2.29
C ILE A 67 -4.77 -17.63 -1.62
N ASN A 68 -4.58 -18.68 -2.42
CA ASN A 68 -4.28 -20.01 -1.90
C ASN A 68 -2.92 -20.01 -1.15
N HIS A 69 -2.85 -20.63 0.03
CA HIS A 69 -1.65 -20.58 0.87
C HIS A 69 -0.42 -21.18 0.17
N ALA A 70 -0.56 -22.30 -0.54
CA ALA A 70 0.54 -22.93 -1.26
C ALA A 70 1.10 -22.00 -2.36
N ASP A 71 0.20 -21.29 -3.06
CA ASP A 71 0.60 -20.29 -4.06
C ASP A 71 1.30 -19.08 -3.41
N PHE A 72 0.83 -18.64 -2.25
CA PHE A 72 1.45 -17.54 -1.52
C PHE A 72 2.86 -17.88 -1.03
N PHE A 73 3.09 -19.09 -0.51
CA PHE A 73 4.41 -19.53 -0.03
C PHE A 73 5.35 -19.99 -1.13
N ASN A 74 4.87 -20.15 -2.38
CA ASN A 74 5.72 -20.43 -3.52
C ASN A 74 6.43 -19.16 -4.02
N PHE A 75 7.57 -18.81 -3.40
CA PHE A 75 8.34 -17.60 -3.72
C PHE A 75 8.89 -17.53 -5.15
N SER A 76 8.90 -18.65 -5.88
CA SER A 76 9.31 -18.70 -7.29
C SER A 76 8.17 -18.31 -8.23
N LYS A 77 6.91 -18.42 -7.79
CA LYS A 77 5.73 -18.01 -8.55
C LYS A 77 5.46 -16.52 -8.32
N PRO A 78 5.30 -15.69 -9.36
CA PRO A 78 4.94 -14.28 -9.18
C PRO A 78 3.58 -14.13 -8.50
N LEU A 79 3.35 -13.00 -7.84
CA LEU A 79 2.02 -12.65 -7.35
C LEU A 79 1.04 -12.47 -8.53
N PRO A 80 -0.27 -12.75 -8.33
CA PRO A 80 -1.27 -12.48 -9.37
C PRO A 80 -1.27 -11.00 -9.80
N SER A 81 -1.66 -10.74 -11.04
CA SER A 81 -1.91 -9.37 -11.51
C SER A 81 -3.04 -8.72 -10.70
N GLU A 82 -3.13 -7.39 -10.71
CA GLU A 82 -4.20 -6.68 -10.00
C GLU A 82 -5.60 -7.18 -10.40
N THR A 83 -5.84 -7.39 -11.70
CA THR A 83 -7.11 -7.92 -12.20
C THR A 83 -7.42 -9.30 -11.66
N GLN A 84 -6.44 -10.20 -11.63
CA GLN A 84 -6.63 -11.55 -11.11
C GLN A 84 -6.82 -11.53 -9.59
N LEU A 85 -6.02 -10.73 -8.88
CA LEU A 85 -6.10 -10.59 -7.44
C LEU A 85 -7.47 -10.03 -7.02
N ARG A 86 -8.00 -9.06 -7.77
CA ARG A 86 -9.35 -8.50 -7.55
C ARG A 86 -10.42 -9.57 -7.70
N LYS A 87 -10.34 -10.40 -8.75
CA LYS A 87 -11.26 -11.53 -8.94
C LYS A 87 -11.18 -12.53 -7.77
N ASN A 88 -9.96 -12.88 -7.36
CA ASN A 88 -9.73 -13.82 -6.26
C ASN A 88 -10.32 -13.30 -4.94
N MET A 89 -10.06 -12.04 -4.59
CA MET A 89 -10.63 -11.41 -3.39
C MET A 89 -12.16 -11.44 -3.40
N ILE A 90 -12.78 -10.99 -4.50
CA ILE A 90 -14.24 -10.96 -4.62
C ILE A 90 -14.82 -12.37 -4.49
N ALA A 91 -14.24 -13.36 -5.18
CA ALA A 91 -14.72 -14.73 -5.15
C ALA A 91 -14.61 -15.34 -3.74
N PHE A 92 -13.43 -15.24 -3.12
CA PHE A 92 -13.16 -15.78 -1.79
C PHE A 92 -14.11 -15.19 -0.74
N HIS A 93 -14.24 -13.86 -0.71
CA HIS A 93 -15.07 -13.21 0.30
C HIS A 93 -16.57 -13.48 0.08
N LYS A 94 -17.05 -13.53 -1.17
CA LYS A 94 -18.45 -13.90 -1.45
C LYS A 94 -18.76 -15.34 -1.05
N GLU A 95 -17.86 -16.28 -1.33
CA GLU A 95 -17.99 -17.69 -0.91
C GLU A 95 -18.10 -17.83 0.61
N HIS A 96 -17.43 -16.95 1.36
CA HIS A 96 -17.41 -16.95 2.83
C HIS A 96 -18.36 -15.93 3.47
N ASN A 97 -19.34 -15.39 2.73
CA ASN A 97 -20.31 -14.40 3.22
C ASN A 97 -19.67 -13.16 3.89
N SER A 98 -18.53 -12.71 3.36
CA SER A 98 -17.77 -11.58 3.86
C SER A 98 -17.81 -10.41 2.86
N THR A 99 -17.88 -9.18 3.38
CA THR A 99 -17.81 -7.95 2.57
C THR A 99 -16.44 -7.27 2.64
N ALA A 100 -15.45 -7.88 3.29
CA ALA A 100 -14.13 -7.26 3.48
C ALA A 100 -13.41 -6.93 2.16
N TYR A 101 -13.77 -7.57 1.04
CA TYR A 101 -13.24 -7.19 -0.27
C TYR A 101 -13.66 -5.79 -0.72
N GLU A 102 -14.71 -5.19 -0.16
CA GLU A 102 -15.25 -3.90 -0.62
C GLU A 102 -14.26 -2.74 -0.46
N VAL A 103 -13.28 -2.87 0.46
CA VAL A 103 -12.26 -1.83 0.72
C VAL A 103 -11.44 -1.47 -0.53
N ILE A 104 -11.33 -2.39 -1.50
CA ILE A 104 -10.57 -2.15 -2.75
C ILE A 104 -11.32 -1.26 -3.76
N PHE A 105 -12.57 -0.91 -3.47
CA PHE A 105 -13.37 0.05 -4.23
C PHE A 105 -13.46 1.41 -3.55
N GLU A 106 -12.97 1.52 -2.31
CA GLU A 106 -12.89 2.80 -1.62
C GLU A 106 -11.84 3.69 -2.28
N LYS A 107 -12.11 4.99 -2.30
CA LYS A 107 -11.15 5.99 -2.76
C LYS A 107 -9.96 5.99 -1.79
N PRO A 108 -8.72 5.73 -2.22
CA PRO A 108 -7.56 5.77 -1.33
C PRO A 108 -7.34 7.18 -0.81
N ASP A 109 -6.84 7.29 0.42
CA ASP A 109 -6.41 8.58 0.95
C ASP A 109 -5.26 9.13 0.12
N LEU A 110 -5.24 10.45 -0.09
CA LEU A 110 -4.23 11.08 -0.93
C LEU A 110 -2.81 10.86 -0.38
N ILE A 111 -2.65 10.72 0.93
CA ILE A 111 -1.32 10.46 1.51
C ILE A 111 -0.79 9.08 1.13
N ASP A 112 -1.66 8.06 1.11
CA ASP A 112 -1.30 6.70 0.70
C ASP A 112 -1.07 6.65 -0.81
N LEU A 113 -1.89 7.36 -1.60
CA LEU A 113 -1.67 7.48 -3.05
C LEU A 113 -0.31 8.15 -3.35
N ILE A 114 0.06 9.19 -2.60
CA ILE A 114 1.37 9.83 -2.71
C ILE A 114 2.46 8.80 -2.45
N GLU A 115 2.44 8.17 -1.27
CA GLU A 115 3.47 7.24 -0.82
C GLU A 115 3.64 6.04 -1.76
N LEU A 116 2.53 5.45 -2.21
CA LEU A 116 2.55 4.15 -2.88
C LEU A 116 2.56 4.23 -4.42
N ARG A 117 2.29 5.40 -5.01
CA ARG A 117 2.20 5.57 -6.47
C ARG A 117 2.81 6.87 -6.98
N LEU A 118 2.47 8.02 -6.40
CA LEU A 118 2.85 9.29 -7.02
C LEU A 118 4.35 9.59 -6.89
N LEU A 119 5.00 9.13 -5.82
CA LEU A 119 6.47 9.27 -5.65
C LEU A 119 7.27 8.49 -6.71
N ASP A 120 6.73 7.35 -7.17
CA ASP A 120 7.32 6.52 -8.23
C ASP A 120 6.97 7.02 -9.64
N SER A 121 6.07 8.00 -9.75
CA SER A 121 5.72 8.66 -11.00
C SER A 121 6.60 9.89 -11.25
N THR A 122 6.52 10.45 -12.46
CA THR A 122 7.24 11.67 -12.82
C THR A 122 6.63 12.95 -12.25
N LEU A 123 5.47 12.86 -11.57
CA LEU A 123 4.74 14.04 -11.08
C LEU A 123 5.61 14.91 -10.17
N PHE A 124 6.34 14.30 -9.24
CA PHE A 124 7.14 15.01 -8.24
C PHE A 124 8.64 15.09 -8.61
N ASP A 125 9.02 14.79 -9.84
CA ASP A 125 10.40 14.95 -10.33
C ASP A 125 10.78 16.43 -10.45
N THR A 126 9.79 17.27 -10.71
CA THR A 126 9.89 18.74 -10.75
C THR A 126 9.03 19.36 -9.65
N TRP A 127 9.20 20.67 -9.46
CA TRP A 127 8.34 21.45 -8.57
C TRP A 127 6.91 21.49 -9.11
N VAL A 128 5.94 21.12 -8.29
CA VAL A 128 4.51 21.09 -8.63
C VAL A 128 3.67 21.78 -7.57
N THR A 129 2.55 22.34 -7.99
CA THR A 129 1.55 22.96 -7.12
C THR A 129 0.46 21.97 -6.71
N ASP A 130 -0.38 22.35 -5.74
CA ASP A 130 -1.58 21.61 -5.38
C ASP A 130 -2.56 21.42 -6.56
N LYS A 131 -2.65 22.42 -7.45
CA LYS A 131 -3.43 22.34 -8.69
C LYS A 131 -2.90 21.28 -9.65
N ASP A 132 -1.59 21.16 -9.77
CA ASP A 132 -0.96 20.15 -10.63
C ASP A 132 -1.23 18.74 -10.10
N VAL A 133 -1.10 18.55 -8.78
CA VAL A 133 -1.43 17.28 -8.11
C VAL A 133 -2.91 16.94 -8.30
N PHE A 134 -3.82 17.91 -8.15
CA PHE A 134 -5.24 17.72 -8.42
C PHE A 134 -5.49 17.24 -9.85
N ALA A 135 -4.94 17.95 -10.83
CA ALA A 135 -5.11 17.65 -12.24
C ALA A 135 -4.58 16.26 -12.58
N PHE A 136 -3.41 15.89 -12.02
CA PHE A 136 -2.80 14.58 -12.22
C PHE A 136 -3.67 13.45 -11.64
N CYS A 137 -4.17 13.59 -10.41
CA CYS A 137 -5.05 12.61 -9.78
C CYS A 137 -6.36 12.42 -10.57
N LYS A 138 -6.98 13.52 -11.00
CA LYS A 138 -8.22 13.48 -11.78
C LYS A 138 -8.01 12.84 -13.15
N LYS A 139 -6.90 13.15 -13.83
CA LYS A 139 -6.59 12.62 -15.17
C LYS A 139 -6.26 11.13 -15.13
N ASN A 140 -5.32 10.73 -14.28
CA ASN A 140 -4.70 9.40 -14.29
C ASN A 140 -5.44 8.37 -13.44
N TYR A 141 -6.05 8.79 -12.33
CA TYR A 141 -6.72 7.88 -11.39
C TYR A 141 -8.24 8.06 -11.35
N LYS A 142 -8.78 9.08 -12.04
CA LYS A 142 -10.20 9.45 -11.99
C LYS A 142 -10.69 9.80 -10.58
N ILE A 143 -9.78 10.25 -9.72
CA ILE A 143 -10.06 10.62 -8.33
C ILE A 143 -9.96 12.13 -8.14
N SER A 144 -10.88 12.71 -7.37
CA SER A 144 -10.81 14.10 -6.92
C SER A 144 -10.65 14.19 -5.40
N TYR A 145 -9.76 15.06 -4.96
CA TYR A 145 -9.47 15.32 -3.54
C TYR A 145 -9.78 16.77 -3.19
N THR A 146 -10.36 16.98 -2.01
CA THR A 146 -10.77 18.30 -1.52
C THR A 146 -9.71 18.97 -0.64
N SER A 147 -8.84 18.19 0.02
CA SER A 147 -7.88 18.68 1.03
C SER A 147 -6.42 18.51 0.59
N ILE A 148 -6.11 18.82 -0.68
CA ILE A 148 -4.77 18.61 -1.25
C ILE A 148 -3.67 19.38 -0.51
N PRO A 149 -3.81 20.69 -0.20
CA PRO A 149 -2.74 21.45 0.44
C PRO A 149 -2.31 20.88 1.80
N ASN A 150 -3.30 20.46 2.61
CA ASN A 150 -3.05 19.88 3.93
C ASN A 150 -2.32 18.53 3.82
N THR A 151 -2.71 17.70 2.86
CA THR A 151 -2.04 16.41 2.62
C THR A 151 -0.62 16.58 2.09
N LEU A 152 -0.37 17.58 1.24
CA LEU A 152 0.98 17.87 0.77
C LEU A 152 1.89 18.37 1.91
N ASP A 153 1.37 19.23 2.80
CA ASP A 153 2.10 19.64 4.01
C ASP A 153 2.35 18.43 4.96
N LEU A 154 1.42 17.47 5.05
CA LEU A 154 1.64 16.21 5.77
C LEU A 154 2.72 15.33 5.10
N ALA A 155 2.73 15.24 3.78
CA ALA A 155 3.76 14.51 3.03
C ALA A 155 5.15 15.12 3.25
N VAL A 156 5.24 16.45 3.38
CA VAL A 156 6.48 17.13 3.79
C VAL A 156 6.89 16.75 5.21
N LYS A 157 5.96 16.77 6.18
CA LYS A 157 6.24 16.34 7.56
C LYS A 157 6.71 14.88 7.67
N LYS A 158 6.16 14.00 6.82
CA LYS A 158 6.57 12.58 6.71
C LYS A 158 7.90 12.39 5.98
N GLY A 159 8.46 13.45 5.38
CA GLY A 159 9.72 13.40 4.65
C GLY A 159 9.62 12.85 3.22
N PHE A 160 8.41 12.68 2.69
CA PHE A 160 8.17 12.23 1.32
C PHE A 160 8.46 13.34 0.30
N LEU A 161 8.07 14.57 0.64
CA LEU A 161 8.21 15.75 -0.20
C LEU A 161 9.06 16.81 0.50
N ILE A 162 9.63 17.70 -0.29
CA ILE A 162 10.17 18.99 0.15
C ILE A 162 9.27 20.11 -0.39
N ARG A 163 9.25 21.24 0.30
CA ARG A 163 8.48 22.44 -0.09
C ARG A 163 9.43 23.60 -0.33
N GLU A 164 9.22 24.33 -1.42
CA GLU A 164 9.95 25.56 -1.69
C GLU A 164 9.50 26.65 -0.68
N PRO A 165 10.39 27.14 0.21
CA PRO A 165 9.99 28.05 1.28
C PRO A 165 9.42 29.37 0.79
N SER A 166 9.86 29.84 -0.38
CA SER A 166 9.57 31.18 -0.89
C SER A 166 8.44 31.22 -1.93
N ALA A 167 8.03 30.08 -2.48
CA ALA A 167 7.10 30.02 -3.61
C ALA A 167 5.66 30.40 -3.22
N LYS A 168 5.04 31.21 -4.09
CA LYS A 168 3.62 31.55 -4.06
C LYS A 168 3.04 31.35 -5.48
N PRO A 169 2.20 30.33 -5.74
CA PRO A 169 1.65 29.34 -4.80
C PRO A 169 2.71 28.38 -4.25
N LYS A 170 2.38 27.65 -3.17
CA LYS A 170 3.27 26.62 -2.59
C LYS A 170 3.64 25.59 -3.66
N GLN A 171 4.92 25.22 -3.70
CA GLN A 171 5.45 24.21 -4.61
C GLN A 171 6.11 23.07 -3.84
N TYR A 172 5.96 21.86 -4.37
CA TYR A 172 6.38 20.61 -3.76
C TYR A 172 7.19 19.77 -4.76
N LYS A 173 8.19 19.03 -4.27
CA LYS A 173 9.01 18.11 -5.06
C LYS A 173 9.34 16.88 -4.21
N LYS A 174 9.59 15.71 -4.82
CA LYS A 174 10.01 14.53 -4.05
C LYS A 174 11.37 14.77 -3.40
N LYS A 175 11.53 14.31 -2.17
CA LYS A 175 12.81 14.33 -1.49
C LYS A 175 13.73 13.29 -2.15
N LEU A 176 14.91 13.71 -2.60
CA LEU A 176 15.96 12.81 -3.09
C LEU A 176 16.61 12.07 -1.93
#